data_AF-A0A120HRX8-F1
#
_entry.id   AF-A0A120HRX8-F1
#
_cell.length_a   1.000
_cell.length_b   1.000
_cell.length_c   1.000
_cell.angle_alpha   90.00
_cell.angle_beta   90.00
_cell.angle_gamma   90.00
#
_symmetry.space_group_name_H-M   'P 1'
#
loop_
_entity.id
_entity.type
_entity.pdbx_description
1 polymer ?
#
loop_
_entity_poly.entity_id
_entity_poly.type
_entity_poly.pdbx_seq_one_letter_code
_entity_poly.pdbx_strand_id
1 'polypeptide(L)'
;MTRRKYSIDFKKQVVKEAKETGNLAAVARRYELSANMVGRWKREFESGKHGEIDFSMVPVLDAEEVVKENEQLKRLLGEQALELAILRDLIKKKNPHLLKNLK
;
A
#
# COMPACT_ATOMS: atom_id res chain seq x y z
N MET A 1 -23.63 -4.25 -14.75
CA MET A 1 -23.02 -4.05 -13.41
C MET A 1 -21.83 -4.99 -13.28
N THR A 2 -20.61 -4.48 -13.40
CA THR A 2 -19.38 -5.27 -13.32
C THR A 2 -19.09 -5.63 -11.87
N ARG A 3 -18.94 -6.92 -11.58
CA ARG A 3 -18.65 -7.40 -10.22
C ARG A 3 -17.16 -7.21 -9.95
N ARG A 4 -16.81 -6.40 -8.94
CA ARG A 4 -15.41 -6.18 -8.52
C ARG A 4 -14.81 -7.53 -8.11
N LYS A 5 -13.71 -7.94 -8.76
CA LYS A 5 -12.96 -9.15 -8.43
C LYS A 5 -11.79 -8.77 -7.54
N TYR A 6 -11.56 -9.54 -6.49
CA TYR A 6 -10.44 -9.37 -5.57
C TYR A 6 -9.51 -10.58 -5.67
N SER A 7 -8.20 -10.35 -5.63
CA SER A 7 -7.19 -11.41 -5.60
C SER A 7 -7.33 -12.26 -4.33
N ILE A 8 -6.85 -13.50 -4.40
CA ILE A 8 -6.89 -14.42 -3.26
C ILE A 8 -6.05 -13.87 -2.11
N ASP A 9 -4.88 -13.29 -2.40
CA ASP A 9 -3.97 -12.73 -1.38
C ASP A 9 -4.59 -11.55 -0.63
N PHE A 10 -5.30 -10.67 -1.36
CA PHE A 10 -6.03 -9.58 -0.73
C PHE A 10 -7.11 -10.10 0.21
N LYS A 11 -7.89 -11.09 -0.22
CA LYS A 11 -8.91 -11.70 0.64
C LYS A 11 -8.28 -12.38 1.88
N LYS A 12 -7.13 -13.04 1.72
CA LYS A 12 -6.38 -13.66 2.83
C LYS A 12 -5.92 -12.61 3.85
N GLN A 13 -5.33 -11.50 3.39
CA GLN A 13 -4.91 -10.39 4.25
C GLN A 13 -6.07 -9.84 5.09
N VAL A 14 -7.19 -9.51 4.43
CA VAL A 14 -8.38 -8.95 5.09
C VAL A 14 -8.95 -9.93 6.13
N VAL A 15 -8.99 -11.23 5.82
CA VAL A 15 -9.50 -12.26 6.74
C VAL A 15 -8.55 -12.50 7.92
N LYS A 16 -7.23 -12.42 7.71
CA LYS A 16 -6.23 -12.49 8.77
C LYS A 16 -6.39 -11.34 9.76
N GLU A 17 -6.43 -10.10 9.28
CA GLU A 17 -6.62 -8.92 10.14
C GLU A 17 -7.97 -8.98 10.88
N ALA A 18 -9.03 -9.45 10.22
CA ALA A 18 -10.33 -9.64 10.85
C ALA A 18 -10.33 -10.72 11.95
N LYS A 19 -9.49 -11.76 11.83
CA LYS A 19 -9.29 -12.77 12.89
C LYS A 19 -8.47 -12.20 14.05
N GLU A 20 -7.38 -11.48 13.76
CA GLU A 20 -6.50 -10.86 14.76
C GLU A 20 -7.20 -9.78 15.58
N THR A 21 -8.00 -8.93 14.91
CA THR A 21 -8.70 -7.81 15.57
C THR A 21 -10.00 -8.27 16.25
N GLY A 22 -10.56 -9.41 15.85
CA GLY A 22 -11.88 -9.89 16.29
C GLY A 22 -13.07 -9.04 15.83
N ASN A 23 -12.84 -7.96 15.07
CA ASN A 23 -13.86 -7.00 14.64
C ASN A 23 -13.95 -6.89 13.11
N LEU A 24 -14.82 -7.71 12.52
CA LEU A 24 -15.09 -7.76 11.08
C LEU A 24 -15.55 -6.40 10.51
N ALA A 25 -16.38 -5.66 11.24
CA ALA A 25 -16.96 -4.40 10.75
C ALA A 25 -15.93 -3.26 10.74
N ALA A 26 -15.00 -3.25 11.68
CA ALA A 26 -13.90 -2.29 11.70
C ALA A 26 -12.95 -2.54 10.51
N VAL A 27 -12.55 -3.79 10.29
CA VAL A 27 -11.68 -4.16 9.18
C VAL A 27 -12.36 -3.91 7.83
N ALA A 28 -13.64 -4.28 7.68
CA ALA A 28 -14.39 -4.01 6.46
C ALA A 28 -14.40 -2.51 6.09
N ARG A 29 -14.59 -1.61 7.07
CA ARG A 29 -14.54 -0.15 6.84
C ARG A 29 -13.17 0.33 6.38
N ARG A 30 -12.07 -0.19 6.95
CA ARG A 30 -10.70 0.17 6.56
C ARG A 30 -10.41 -0.14 5.10
N TYR A 31 -10.95 -1.24 4.60
CA TYR A 31 -10.76 -1.69 3.22
C TYR A 31 -11.90 -1.26 2.26
N GLU A 32 -12.82 -0.40 2.71
CA GLU A 32 -14.01 0.02 1.94
C GLU A 32 -14.86 -1.16 1.44
N LEU A 33 -14.96 -2.20 2.25
CA LEU A 33 -15.71 -3.43 1.99
C LEU A 33 -16.97 -3.49 2.84
N SER A 34 -17.93 -4.31 2.42
CA SER A 34 -19.06 -4.65 3.28
C SER A 34 -18.67 -5.75 4.27
N ALA A 35 -19.11 -5.63 5.52
CA ALA A 35 -18.86 -6.63 6.57
C ALA A 35 -19.35 -8.02 6.17
N ASN A 36 -20.46 -8.09 5.42
CA ASN A 36 -20.99 -9.34 4.86
C ASN A 36 -20.01 -10.00 3.89
N MET A 37 -19.28 -9.22 3.08
CA MET A 37 -18.30 -9.77 2.15
C MET A 37 -17.10 -10.35 2.89
N VAL A 38 -16.59 -9.65 3.92
CA VAL A 38 -15.49 -10.14 4.75
C VAL A 38 -15.90 -11.40 5.52
N GLY A 39 -17.11 -11.41 6.10
CA GLY A 39 -17.66 -12.58 6.78
C GLY A 39 -17.83 -13.78 5.85
N ARG A 40 -18.24 -13.55 4.59
CA ARG A 40 -18.30 -14.58 3.56
C ARG A 40 -16.91 -15.16 3.27
N TRP A 41 -15.91 -14.31 3.05
CA TRP A 41 -14.53 -14.78 2.79
C TRP A 41 -13.99 -15.58 3.97
N LYS A 42 -14.21 -15.12 5.21
CA LYS A 42 -13.83 -15.86 6.42
C LYS A 42 -14.36 -17.29 6.41
N ARG A 43 -15.66 -17.47 6.11
CA ARG A 43 -16.27 -18.81 6.01
C ARG A 43 -15.72 -19.63 4.86
N GLU A 44 -15.53 -19.03 3.68
CA GLU A 44 -14.98 -19.71 2.50
C GLU A 44 -13.54 -20.22 2.74
N PHE A 45 -12.81 -19.52 3.61
CA PHE A 45 -11.46 -19.84 4.02
C PHE A 45 -11.42 -20.87 5.16
N GLU A 46 -12.36 -20.82 6.11
CA GLU A 46 -12.54 -21.85 7.14
C GLU A 46 -13.04 -23.17 6.56
N SER A 47 -13.85 -23.12 5.49
CA SER A 47 -14.39 -24.31 4.83
C SER A 47 -13.44 -24.97 3.81
N GLY A 48 -12.17 -24.54 3.76
CA GLY A 48 -11.17 -25.07 2.83
C GLY A 48 -11.45 -24.82 1.34
N LYS A 49 -12.43 -23.97 1.01
CA LYS A 49 -12.91 -23.76 -0.38
C LYS A 49 -11.87 -23.07 -1.27
N HIS A 50 -10.84 -22.47 -0.67
CA HIS A 50 -9.72 -21.81 -1.34
C HIS A 50 -8.37 -22.50 -1.01
N GLY A 51 -8.38 -23.77 -0.59
CA GLY A 51 -7.22 -24.49 -0.06
C GLY A 51 -6.98 -24.22 1.43
N GLU A 52 -6.26 -25.12 2.12
CA GLU A 52 -5.75 -24.84 3.46
C GLU A 52 -4.94 -23.54 3.39
N ILE A 53 -5.36 -22.56 4.19
CA ILE A 53 -4.61 -21.33 4.30
C ILE A 53 -3.47 -21.64 5.22
N ASP A 54 -2.31 -21.90 4.65
CA ASP A 54 -1.09 -21.65 5.37
C ASP A 54 -1.01 -20.14 5.65
N PHE A 55 -1.46 -19.74 6.84
CA PHE A 55 -1.40 -18.36 7.32
C PHE A 55 0.06 -17.88 7.49
N SER A 56 1.04 -18.77 7.35
CA SER A 56 2.47 -18.44 7.28
C SER A 56 2.90 -17.89 5.91
N MET A 57 2.10 -18.10 4.85
CA MET A 57 2.50 -17.80 3.47
C MET A 57 1.93 -16.50 2.90
N VAL A 58 1.34 -15.64 3.73
CA VAL A 58 1.35 -14.22 3.36
C VAL A 58 2.80 -13.81 3.52
N PRO A 59 3.52 -13.34 2.48
CA PRO A 59 4.81 -12.74 2.71
C PRO A 59 4.56 -11.68 3.77
N VAL A 60 5.05 -11.92 4.98
CA VAL A 60 5.42 -10.82 5.83
C VAL A 60 6.41 -10.10 4.95
N LEU A 61 5.94 -9.09 4.21
CA LEU A 61 6.83 -8.14 3.56
C LEU A 61 7.75 -7.77 4.69
N ASP A 62 9.00 -8.24 4.61
CA ASP A 62 9.88 -8.23 5.74
C ASP A 62 9.93 -6.79 6.18
N ALA A 63 9.34 -6.49 7.34
CA ALA A 63 9.00 -5.11 7.67
C ALA A 63 10.29 -4.26 7.65
N GLU A 64 11.42 -4.92 7.93
CA GLU A 64 12.76 -4.41 7.78
C GLU A 64 13.16 -4.11 6.33
N GLU A 65 12.88 -4.99 5.36
CA GLU A 65 13.14 -4.72 3.93
C GLU A 65 12.30 -3.56 3.41
N VAL A 66 11.02 -3.51 3.76
CA VAL A 66 10.14 -2.40 3.37
C VAL A 66 10.61 -1.09 3.98
N VAL A 67 11.03 -1.11 5.25
CA VAL A 67 11.58 0.08 5.91
C VAL A 67 12.89 0.50 5.26
N LYS A 68 13.80 -0.44 4.93
CA LYS A 68 15.05 -0.16 4.23
C LYS A 68 14.81 0.46 2.85
N GLU A 69 13.90 -0.11 2.07
CA GLU A 69 13.55 0.44 0.76
C GLU A 69 12.95 1.84 0.90
N ASN A 70 12.08 2.05 1.90
CA ASN A 70 11.50 3.35 2.18
C ASN A 70 12.54 4.41 2.55
N GLU A 71 13.52 4.05 3.38
CA GLU A 71 14.64 4.92 3.74
C GLU A 71 15.51 5.26 2.53
N GLN A 72 15.83 4.28 1.68
CA GLN A 72 16.58 4.51 0.44
C GLN A 72 15.85 5.46 -0.51
N LEU A 73 14.56 5.23 -0.72
CA LEU A 73 13.72 6.09 -1.57
C LEU A 73 13.63 7.52 -1.02
N LYS A 74 13.48 7.68 0.31
CA LYS A 74 13.49 9.00 0.96
C LYS A 74 14.81 9.74 0.76
N ARG A 75 15.95 9.04 0.83
CA ARG A 75 17.27 9.64 0.59
C ARG A 75 17.41 10.13 -0.85
N LEU A 76 17.11 9.28 -1.82
CA LEU A 76 17.15 9.62 -3.26
C LEU A 76 16.24 10.81 -3.57
N LEU A 77 15.03 10.84 -3.01
CA LEU A 77 14.11 11.96 -3.18
C LEU A 77 14.68 13.26 -2.61
N GLY A 78 15.32 13.21 -1.44
CA GLY A 78 15.97 14.36 -0.82
C GLY A 78 17.12 14.91 -1.66
N GLU A 79 17.96 14.04 -2.22
CA GLU A 79 19.05 14.41 -3.12
C GLU A 79 18.53 15.10 -4.38
N GLN A 80 17.53 14.52 -5.03
CA GLN A 80 16.90 15.12 -6.21
C GLN A 80 16.21 16.46 -5.90
N ALA A 81 15.56 16.58 -4.74
CA ALA A 81 14.94 17.82 -4.31
C ALA A 81 15.99 18.93 -4.07
N LEU A 82 17.15 18.58 -3.50
CA LEU A 82 18.26 19.50 -3.29
C LEU A 82 18.88 19.95 -4.62
N GLU A 83 19.12 19.00 -5.54
CA GLU A 83 19.62 19.32 -6.88
C GLU A 83 18.69 20.28 -7.62
N LEU A 84 17.38 19.99 -7.60
CA LEU A 84 16.36 20.89 -8.16
C LEU A 84 16.36 22.27 -7.50
N ALA A 85 16.54 22.35 -6.19
CA ALA A 85 16.62 23.62 -5.47
C ALA A 85 17.84 24.44 -5.94
N ILE A 86 19.02 23.82 -6.01
CA ILE A 86 20.25 24.45 -6.47
C ILE A 86 20.12 24.92 -7.93
N LEU A 87 19.62 24.06 -8.82
CA LEU A 87 19.42 24.40 -10.23
C LEU A 87 18.46 25.58 -10.39
N ARG A 88 17.33 25.58 -9.66
CA ARG A 88 16.39 26.71 -9.65
C ARG A 88 17.04 28.00 -9.16
N ASP A 89 17.87 27.92 -8.13
CA ASP A 89 18.55 29.08 -7.56
C ASP A 89 19.64 29.65 -8.50
N LEU A 90 20.36 28.77 -9.20
CA LEU A 90 21.31 29.16 -10.25
C LEU A 90 20.62 29.86 -11.42
N ILE A 91 19.50 29.30 -11.90
CA ILE A 91 18.70 29.94 -12.95
C ILE A 91 18.17 31.29 -12.46
N LYS A 92 17.68 31.39 -11.23
CA LYS A 92 17.23 32.65 -10.63
C LYS A 92 18.31 33.73 -10.65
N LYS A 93 19.56 33.35 -10.34
CA LYS A 93 20.71 34.27 -10.31
C LYS A 93 21.21 34.67 -11.71
N LYS A 94 21.23 33.73 -12.68
CA LYS A 94 21.82 33.96 -14.00
C LYS A 94 20.82 34.35 -15.07
N ASN A 95 19.67 33.69 -15.13
CA ASN A 95 18.67 33.82 -16.20
C ASN A 95 17.24 33.75 -15.64
N PRO A 96 16.78 34.76 -14.87
CA PRO A 96 15.51 34.73 -14.16
C PRO A 96 14.28 34.60 -15.07
N HIS A 97 14.38 34.97 -16.35
CA HIS A 97 13.31 34.84 -17.33
C HIS A 97 12.96 33.37 -17.66
N LEU A 98 13.91 32.43 -17.50
CA LEU A 98 13.70 31.00 -17.79
C LEU A 98 12.81 30.30 -16.76
N LEU A 99 12.67 30.84 -15.54
CA LEU A 99 11.82 30.27 -14.48
C LEU A 99 10.33 30.32 -14.83
N LYS A 100 9.91 31.23 -15.72
CA LYS A 100 8.51 31.37 -16.13
C LYS A 100 8.01 30.19 -16.98
N ASN A 101 8.92 29.47 -17.63
CA ASN A 101 8.62 28.37 -18.54
C ASN A 101 8.66 26.99 -17.86
N LEU A 102 8.96 26.94 -16.56
CA LEU A 102 9.10 25.70 -15.78
C LEU A 102 7.82 25.27 -15.02
N LYS A 103 6.67 25.91 -15.31
CA LYS A 103 5.39 25.62 -14.64
C LYS A 103 4.65 24.48 -15.30
#